data_AF-G9L923-F1
#
_entry.id   AF-G9L923-F1
#
_cell.length_a   1.000
_cell.length_b   1.000
_cell.length_c   1.000
_cell.angle_alpha   90.00
_cell.angle_beta   90.00
_cell.angle_gamma   90.00
#
_symmetry.space_group_name_H-M   'P 1'
#
loop_
_entity.id
_entity.type
_entity.pdbx_description
1 polymer ?
#
loop_
_entity_poly.entity_id
_entity_poly.type
_entity_poly.pdbx_seq_one_letter_code
_entity_poly.pdbx_strand_id
1 'polypeptide(L)'
;TAHIVKNHFIVSPDPNVVIARKAKVLPIEFVVRGYITGSTSTSLWTHYKNGSRDYCGNILPEGLVKNQKLPKNILTPTTKEQDHDRPISAEDIVKEGWLTQEQWDFASQKALELFEFGQNKALEHGLILADTKYEFGV
;
A
#
# COMPACT_ATOMS: atom_id res chain seq x y z
N THR A 1 16.22 -4.02 2.77
CA THR A 1 15.66 -3.09 1.75
C THR A 1 16.24 -1.68 1.81
N ALA A 2 17.31 -1.41 2.58
CA ALA A 2 17.91 -0.06 2.66
C ALA A 2 18.46 0.49 1.32
N HIS A 3 18.72 -0.39 0.35
CA HIS A 3 19.07 -0.04 -1.02
C HIS A 3 17.88 0.50 -1.85
N ILE A 4 16.63 0.29 -1.41
CA ILE A 4 15.41 0.80 -2.03
C ILE A 4 15.02 2.13 -1.40
N VAL A 5 14.88 2.15 -0.07
CA VAL A 5 14.54 3.33 0.73
C VAL A 5 15.13 3.20 2.14
N LYS A 6 15.50 4.33 2.74
CA LYS A 6 15.91 4.39 4.15
C LYS A 6 14.74 3.94 5.03
N ASN A 7 15.04 3.28 6.15
CA ASN A 7 14.05 2.90 7.15
C ASN A 7 14.45 3.47 8.52
N HIS A 8 13.53 3.39 9.47
CA HIS A 8 13.75 3.92 10.82
C HIS A 8 14.54 2.98 11.75
N PHE A 9 14.94 1.79 11.30
CA PHE A 9 15.58 0.79 12.16
C PHE A 9 16.96 1.28 12.63
N ILE A 10 17.23 1.17 13.93
CA ILE A 10 18.55 1.45 14.53
C ILE A 10 19.20 0.15 14.98
N VAL A 11 18.53 -0.59 15.86
CA VAL A 11 19.03 -1.86 16.42
C VAL A 11 17.87 -2.68 16.98
N SER A 12 18.07 -3.99 17.13
CA SER A 12 17.14 -4.92 17.78
C SER A 12 17.86 -5.59 18.96
N PRO A 13 17.66 -5.12 20.21
CA PRO A 13 18.32 -5.69 21.39
C PRO A 13 17.69 -7.02 21.85
N ASP A 14 16.50 -7.33 21.36
CA ASP A 14 15.73 -8.55 21.63
C ASP A 14 14.98 -8.94 20.34
N PRO A 15 14.74 -10.23 20.05
CA PRO A 15 14.06 -10.68 18.83
C PRO A 15 12.71 -10.01 18.52
N ASN A 16 12.01 -9.49 19.53
CA ASN A 16 10.70 -8.84 19.36
C ASN A 16 10.74 -7.33 19.61
N VAL A 17 11.91 -6.73 19.77
CA VAL A 17 12.08 -5.29 20.04
C VAL A 17 12.91 -4.64 18.95
N VAL A 18 12.42 -3.51 18.45
CA VAL A 18 13.14 -2.63 17.52
C VAL A 18 13.28 -1.26 18.15
N ILE A 19 14.52 -0.79 18.29
CA ILE A 19 14.81 0.62 18.54
C ILE A 19 14.81 1.31 17.18
N ALA A 20 13.95 2.33 17.05
CA ALA A 20 13.74 3.06 15.80
C ALA A 20 13.91 4.57 15.98
N ARG A 21 14.30 5.25 14.89
CA ARG A 21 14.28 6.70 14.79
C ARG A 21 12.83 7.18 14.75
N LYS A 22 12.46 8.11 15.63
CA LYS A 22 11.16 8.77 15.58
C LYS A 22 11.08 9.65 14.33
N ALA A 23 10.13 9.38 13.46
CA ALA A 23 9.83 10.15 12.26
C ALA A 23 8.45 10.84 12.39
N LYS A 24 8.22 11.91 11.64
CA LYS A 24 6.88 12.47 11.45
C LYS A 24 6.19 11.65 10.36
N VAL A 25 5.20 10.86 10.75
CA VAL A 25 4.47 9.94 9.86
C VAL A 25 3.67 10.74 8.82
N LEU A 26 3.75 10.30 7.56
CA LEU A 26 2.87 10.77 6.49
C LEU A 26 1.47 10.19 6.73
N PRO A 27 0.39 11.01 6.75
CA PRO A 27 -0.95 10.57 7.18
C PRO A 27 -1.71 9.77 6.10
N ILE A 28 -1.02 8.91 5.37
CA ILE A 28 -1.56 8.04 4.32
C ILE A 28 -1.02 6.63 4.51
N GLU A 29 -1.89 5.63 4.42
CA GLU A 29 -1.49 4.25 4.33
C GLU A 29 -1.28 3.86 2.87
N PHE A 30 -0.07 3.45 2.52
CA PHE A 30 0.29 3.07 1.16
C PHE A 30 0.03 1.57 0.98
N VAL A 31 -1.23 1.22 0.74
CA VAL A 31 -1.64 -0.16 0.46
C VAL A 31 -1.34 -0.49 -1.00
N VAL A 32 -0.49 -1.50 -1.23
CA VAL A 32 -0.14 -2.00 -2.56
C VAL A 32 -0.73 -3.38 -2.74
N ARG A 33 -1.38 -3.61 -3.89
CA ARG A 33 -2.06 -4.87 -4.20
C ARG A 33 -1.53 -5.46 -5.49
N GLY A 34 -1.17 -6.73 -5.45
CA GLY A 34 -0.88 -7.55 -6.64
C GLY A 34 -2.00 -8.52 -6.98
N TYR A 35 -2.95 -8.71 -6.07
CA TYR A 35 -4.07 -9.62 -6.21
C TYR A 35 -5.37 -8.94 -5.77
N ILE A 36 -6.48 -9.29 -6.41
CA ILE A 36 -7.80 -8.83 -6.01
C ILE A 36 -8.37 -9.76 -4.93
N THR A 37 -8.32 -9.31 -3.68
CA THR A 37 -8.77 -10.12 -2.53
C THR A 37 -9.37 -9.25 -1.41
N GLY A 38 -9.59 -9.86 -0.26
CA GLY A 38 -10.16 -9.29 0.95
C GLY A 38 -11.64 -9.61 1.15
N SER A 39 -12.13 -9.26 2.33
CA SER A 39 -13.51 -9.46 2.76
C SER A 39 -14.10 -8.29 3.55
N THR A 40 -13.30 -7.27 3.86
CA THR A 40 -13.75 -6.07 4.57
C THR A 40 -14.49 -5.14 3.61
N SER A 41 -15.26 -4.19 4.17
CA SER A 41 -15.95 -3.15 3.40
C SER A 41 -15.00 -2.32 2.55
N THR A 42 -13.75 -2.12 2.99
CA THR A 42 -12.70 -1.35 2.31
C THR A 42 -11.75 -2.20 1.45
N SER A 43 -12.07 -3.48 1.21
CA SER A 43 -11.22 -4.33 0.37
C SER A 43 -11.57 -4.21 -1.11
N LEU A 44 -10.54 -4.29 -1.96
CA LEU A 44 -10.68 -4.21 -3.41
C LEU A 44 -11.72 -5.21 -3.96
N TRP A 45 -11.70 -6.45 -3.47
CA TRP A 45 -12.65 -7.47 -3.90
C TRP A 45 -14.10 -7.13 -3.53
N THR A 46 -14.34 -6.61 -2.32
CA THR A 46 -15.70 -6.24 -1.90
C THR A 46 -16.28 -5.15 -2.79
N HIS A 47 -15.50 -4.08 -3.06
CA HIS A 47 -15.93 -3.01 -3.98
C HIS A 47 -16.17 -3.52 -5.40
N TYR A 48 -15.26 -4.36 -5.92
CA TYR A 48 -15.38 -4.91 -7.27
C TYR A 48 -16.61 -5.83 -7.41
N LYS A 49 -16.84 -6.71 -6.42
CA LYS A 49 -18.00 -7.60 -6.37
C LYS A 49 -19.32 -6.82 -6.30
N ASN A 50 -19.31 -5.65 -5.66
CA ASN A 50 -20.46 -4.75 -5.57
C ASN A 50 -20.66 -3.88 -6.83
N GLY A 51 -19.85 -4.07 -7.87
CA GLY A 51 -20.01 -3.40 -9.17
C GLY A 51 -19.06 -2.21 -9.40
N SER A 52 -18.22 -1.85 -8.43
CA SER A 52 -17.23 -0.78 -8.65
C SER A 52 -16.14 -1.25 -9.61
N ARG A 53 -15.77 -0.40 -10.56
CA ARG A 53 -14.62 -0.61 -11.45
C ARG A 53 -13.54 0.43 -11.28
N ASP A 54 -13.89 1.60 -10.76
CA ASP A 54 -12.94 2.56 -10.25
C ASP A 54 -12.70 2.27 -8.76
N TYR A 55 -11.44 2.12 -8.38
CA TYR A 55 -11.04 2.04 -6.98
C TYR A 55 -9.76 2.82 -6.75
N CYS A 56 -9.84 3.90 -5.97
CA CYS A 56 -8.74 4.85 -5.74
C CYS A 56 -8.15 5.43 -7.03
N GLY A 57 -8.95 5.61 -8.10
CA GLY A 57 -8.49 6.06 -9.41
C GLY A 57 -7.92 4.95 -10.30
N ASN A 58 -7.97 3.69 -9.86
CA ASN A 58 -7.58 2.55 -10.68
C ASN A 58 -8.81 1.96 -11.38
N ILE A 59 -8.82 2.02 -12.71
CA ILE A 59 -9.83 1.34 -13.52
C ILE A 59 -9.48 -0.15 -13.64
N LEU A 60 -10.32 -0.99 -13.07
CA LEU A 60 -10.17 -2.44 -13.05
C LEU A 60 -10.84 -3.07 -14.29
N PRO A 61 -10.20 -4.08 -14.91
CA PRO A 61 -10.81 -4.79 -16.02
C PRO A 61 -12.03 -5.59 -15.57
N GLU A 62 -12.94 -5.85 -16.51
CA GLU A 62 -14.06 -6.77 -16.30
C GLU A 62 -13.61 -8.22 -16.13
N GLY A 63 -14.50 -9.04 -15.56
CA GLY A 63 -14.30 -10.49 -15.45
C GLY A 63 -13.28 -10.94 -14.40
N LEU A 64 -12.74 -10.06 -13.56
CA LEU A 64 -11.90 -10.47 -12.43
C LEU A 64 -12.66 -11.36 -11.45
N VAL A 65 -11.99 -12.40 -10.96
CA VAL A 65 -12.52 -13.31 -9.92
C VAL A 65 -11.75 -13.16 -8.60
N LYS A 66 -12.33 -13.64 -7.50
CA LYS A 66 -11.72 -13.53 -6.17
C LYS A 66 -10.35 -14.21 -6.13
N ASN A 67 -9.37 -13.55 -5.54
CA ASN A 67 -7.97 -13.97 -5.40
C ASN A 67 -7.18 -14.05 -6.71
N GLN A 68 -7.69 -13.45 -7.80
CA GLN A 68 -6.96 -13.38 -9.06
C GLN A 68 -5.78 -12.41 -8.98
N LYS A 69 -4.67 -12.72 -9.67
CA LYS A 69 -3.56 -11.80 -9.86
C LYS A 69 -3.99 -10.62 -10.75
N LEU A 70 -3.69 -9.40 -10.33
CA LEU A 70 -3.95 -8.19 -11.11
C LEU A 70 -2.96 -8.07 -12.29
N PRO A 71 -3.33 -7.37 -13.38
CA PRO A 71 -2.42 -7.16 -14.52
C PRO A 71 -1.15 -6.39 -14.15
N LYS A 72 -1.23 -5.53 -13.13
CA LYS A 72 -0.11 -4.80 -12.54
C LYS A 72 -0.37 -4.57 -11.05
N ASN A 73 0.71 -4.34 -10.30
CA ASN A 73 0.58 -3.87 -8.92
C ASN A 73 -0.06 -2.48 -8.92
N ILE A 74 -1.03 -2.26 -8.02
CA ILE A 74 -1.74 -0.99 -7.90
C ILE A 74 -1.67 -0.47 -6.47
N LEU A 75 -1.73 0.86 -6.35
CA LEU A 75 -1.88 1.54 -5.07
C LEU A 75 -3.36 1.78 -4.79
N THR A 76 -3.79 1.46 -3.57
CA THR A 76 -5.14 1.73 -3.10
C THR A 76 -5.06 2.41 -1.72
N PRO A 77 -4.56 3.65 -1.67
CA PRO A 77 -4.24 4.29 -0.41
C PRO A 77 -5.50 4.57 0.40
N THR A 78 -5.32 4.62 1.72
CA THR A 78 -6.35 5.05 2.67
C THR A 78 -5.85 6.24 3.49
N THR A 79 -6.75 7.15 3.82
CA THR A 79 -6.46 8.21 4.79
C THR A 79 -6.30 7.63 6.19
N LYS A 80 -5.56 8.33 7.05
CA LYS A 80 -5.44 7.99 8.48
C LYS A 80 -6.22 9.01 9.30
N GLU A 81 -7.53 8.79 9.40
CA GLU A 81 -8.48 9.69 10.07
C GLU A 81 -8.77 9.24 11.51
N GLN A 82 -9.31 10.13 12.35
CA GLN A 82 -9.60 9.78 13.76
C GLN A 82 -10.76 8.78 13.90
N ASP A 83 -11.77 8.89 13.03
CA ASP A 83 -12.96 8.05 13.09
C ASP A 83 -12.80 6.79 12.24
N HIS A 84 -12.62 6.95 10.92
CA HIS A 84 -12.49 5.81 10.00
C HIS A 84 -11.59 6.13 8.80
N ASP A 85 -10.60 5.27 8.55
CA ASP A 85 -9.81 5.28 7.33
C ASP A 85 -10.71 5.06 6.11
N ARG A 86 -10.59 5.91 5.09
CA ARG A 86 -11.33 5.77 3.83
C ARG A 86 -10.38 5.58 2.64
N PRO A 87 -10.79 4.82 1.61
CA PRO A 87 -10.09 4.83 0.32
C PRO A 87 -10.05 6.24 -0.27
N ILE A 88 -8.90 6.62 -0.82
CA ILE A 88 -8.69 7.93 -1.45
C ILE A 88 -7.91 7.77 -2.76
N SER A 89 -8.13 8.64 -3.73
CA SER A 89 -7.38 8.64 -4.99
C SER A 89 -6.03 9.37 -4.83
N ALA A 90 -5.08 9.08 -5.72
CA ALA A 90 -3.81 9.81 -5.77
C ALA A 90 -4.02 11.32 -5.96
N GLU A 91 -5.00 11.68 -6.80
CA GLU A 91 -5.34 13.08 -7.10
C GLU A 91 -5.90 13.78 -5.86
N ASP A 92 -6.81 13.12 -5.13
CA ASP A 92 -7.43 13.69 -3.93
C ASP A 92 -6.45 13.81 -2.76
N ILE A 93 -5.47 12.91 -2.64
CA ILE A 93 -4.41 13.02 -1.62
C ILE A 93 -3.69 14.37 -1.70
N VAL A 94 -3.30 14.78 -2.91
CA VAL A 94 -2.58 16.04 -3.14
C VAL A 94 -3.54 17.22 -3.07
N LYS A 95 -4.71 17.10 -3.69
CA LYS A 95 -5.73 18.17 -3.75
C LYS A 95 -6.28 18.55 -2.38
N GLU A 96 -6.50 17.58 -1.50
CA GLU A 96 -6.97 17.80 -0.13
C GLU A 96 -5.84 18.17 0.85
N GLY A 97 -4.57 18.16 0.40
CA GLY A 97 -3.43 18.59 1.20
C GLY A 97 -2.93 17.57 2.21
N TRP A 98 -3.25 16.27 2.04
CA TRP A 98 -2.70 15.20 2.87
C TRP A 98 -1.18 15.08 2.69
N LEU A 99 -0.72 15.21 1.45
CA LEU A 99 0.69 15.18 1.06
C LEU A 99 0.97 16.24 -0.01
N THR A 100 2.23 16.66 -0.12
CA THR A 100 2.70 17.37 -1.32
C THR A 100 2.83 16.39 -2.50
N GLN A 101 2.83 16.91 -3.73
CA GLN A 101 3.08 16.10 -4.92
C GLN A 101 4.39 15.31 -4.81
N GLU A 102 5.47 15.97 -4.36
CA GLU A 102 6.78 15.33 -4.18
C GLU A 102 6.75 14.19 -3.15
N GLN A 103 6.04 14.38 -2.04
CA GLN A 103 5.87 13.34 -1.03
C GLN A 103 5.09 12.14 -1.58
N TRP A 104 4.00 12.39 -2.31
CA TRP A 104 3.22 11.34 -2.95
C TRP A 104 4.06 10.58 -3.98
N ASP A 105 4.72 11.26 -4.90
CA ASP A 105 5.51 10.66 -5.98
C ASP A 105 6.62 9.77 -5.39
N PHE A 106 7.36 10.28 -4.41
CA PHE A 106 8.41 9.52 -3.75
C PHE A 106 7.86 8.30 -3.00
N ALA A 107 6.89 8.48 -2.11
CA ALA A 107 6.39 7.40 -1.26
C ALA A 107 5.63 6.34 -2.07
N SER A 108 4.83 6.73 -3.05
CA SER A 108 4.11 5.81 -3.95
C SER A 108 5.07 4.95 -4.77
N GLN A 109 6.11 5.56 -5.35
CA GLN A 109 7.15 4.83 -6.07
C GLN A 109 7.86 3.84 -5.15
N LYS A 110 8.28 4.27 -3.96
CA LYS A 110 8.96 3.38 -3.00
C LYS A 110 8.07 2.26 -2.48
N ALA A 111 6.78 2.50 -2.31
CA ALA A 111 5.83 1.45 -1.95
C ALA A 111 5.76 0.35 -3.02
N LEU A 112 5.68 0.74 -4.30
CA LEU A 112 5.65 -0.19 -5.43
C LEU A 112 6.97 -0.97 -5.56
N GLU A 113 8.12 -0.30 -5.48
CA GLU A 113 9.45 -0.94 -5.52
C GLU A 113 9.63 -1.95 -4.37
N LEU A 114 9.25 -1.57 -3.15
CA LEU A 114 9.31 -2.47 -1.99
C LEU A 114 8.38 -3.67 -2.15
N PHE A 115 7.18 -3.46 -2.68
CA PHE A 115 6.21 -4.54 -2.90
C PHE A 115 6.69 -5.53 -3.96
N GLU A 116 7.22 -5.06 -5.08
CA GLU A 116 7.79 -5.92 -6.12
C GLU A 116 8.98 -6.72 -5.58
N PHE A 117 9.88 -6.08 -4.84
CA PHE A 117 10.97 -6.78 -4.15
C PHE A 117 10.43 -7.86 -3.19
N GLY A 118 9.43 -7.51 -2.38
CA GLY A 118 8.78 -8.44 -1.45
C GLY A 118 8.09 -9.61 -2.15
N GLN A 119 7.46 -9.38 -3.29
CA GLN A 119 6.84 -10.42 -4.11
C GLN A 119 7.89 -11.40 -4.64
N ASN A 120 9.01 -10.89 -5.18
CA ASN A 120 10.10 -11.73 -5.66
C ASN A 120 10.69 -12.58 -4.51
N LYS A 121 10.90 -11.98 -3.34
CA LYS A 121 11.37 -12.72 -2.16
C LYS A 121 10.37 -13.75 -1.64
N ALA A 122 9.08 -13.44 -1.60
CA ALA A 122 8.07 -14.42 -1.22
C ALA A 122 8.06 -15.61 -2.20
N LEU A 123 8.16 -15.33 -3.50
CA LEU A 123 8.14 -16.35 -4.55
C LEU A 123 9.34 -17.29 -4.49
N GLU A 124 10.54 -16.78 -4.18
CA GLU A 124 11.75 -17.60 -3.92
C GLU A 124 11.51 -18.67 -2.83
N HIS A 125 10.55 -18.44 -1.94
CA HIS A 125 10.19 -19.33 -0.84
C HIS A 125 8.84 -20.04 -1.03
N GLY A 126 8.27 -20.01 -2.24
CA GLY A 126 6.98 -20.67 -2.55
C GLY A 126 5.76 -19.97 -1.93
N LEU A 127 5.88 -18.69 -1.57
CA LEU A 127 4.81 -17.88 -1.00
C LEU A 127 4.31 -16.83 -2.01
N ILE A 128 3.06 -16.42 -1.86
CA ILE A 128 2.47 -15.30 -2.60
C ILE A 128 2.25 -14.13 -1.64
N LEU A 129 2.86 -12.99 -1.96
CA LEU A 129 2.54 -11.72 -1.32
C LEU A 129 1.39 -11.05 -2.10
N ALA A 130 0.17 -11.19 -1.57
CA ALA A 130 -1.06 -10.76 -2.23
C ALA A 130 -1.23 -9.23 -2.24
N ASP A 131 -1.05 -8.64 -1.07
CA ASP A 131 -1.03 -7.20 -0.83
C ASP A 131 -0.16 -6.91 0.41
N THR A 132 0.14 -5.63 0.63
CA THR A 132 0.79 -5.16 1.86
C THR A 132 0.50 -3.68 2.08
N LYS A 133 0.84 -3.18 3.26
CA LYS A 133 0.68 -1.79 3.66
C LYS A 133 2.00 -1.23 4.15
N TYR A 134 2.38 -0.06 3.64
CA TYR A 134 3.53 0.69 4.12
C TYR A 134 3.08 1.99 4.80
N GLU A 135 3.87 2.43 5.78
CA GLU A 135 3.84 3.78 6.34
C GLU A 135 5.21 4.42 6.13
N PHE A 136 5.22 5.67 5.70
CA PHE A 136 6.44 6.47 5.50
C PHE A 136 6.47 7.63 6.48
N GLY A 137 7.67 8.15 6.75
CA GLY A 137 7.84 9.33 7.59
C GLY A 137 9.07 10.14 7.19
N VAL A 138 9.06 11.42 7.57
CA VAL A 138 10.16 12.38 7.40
C VAL A 138 10.87 12.68 8.70
#